data_AF-A0A0C9TH89-F1
#
_entry.id   AF-A0A0C9TH89-F1
#
_cell.length_a   1.000
_cell.length_b   1.000
_cell.length_c   1.000
_cell.angle_alpha   90.00
_cell.angle_beta   90.00
_cell.angle_gamma   90.00
#
_symmetry.space_group_name_H-M   'P 1'
#
loop_
_entity.id
_entity.type
_entity.pdbx_description
1 polymer ?
#
loop_
_entity_poly.entity_id
_entity_poly.type
_entity_poly.pdbx_seq_one_letter_code
_entity_poly.pdbx_strand_id
1 'polypeptide(L)' 'IEAQNEPISWAYVGSHSFTPSAQGTLSSSGCNPVLNLGILFPLYGEEEAKRVARSKRPPRKDALGEDRPWVR' A
#
# COMPACT_ATOMS: atom_id res chain seq x y z
N ILE A 1 -15.69 -7.98 27.88
CA ILE A 1 -15.42 -7.53 26.50
C ILE A 1 -14.02 -8.03 26.20
N GLU A 2 -13.91 -9.11 25.45
CA GLU A 2 -12.63 -9.73 25.10
C GLU A 2 -11.84 -8.72 24.26
N ALA A 3 -10.61 -8.41 24.67
CA ALA A 3 -9.71 -7.61 23.85
C ALA A 3 -9.43 -8.42 22.59
N GLN A 4 -10.13 -8.11 21.49
CA GLN A 4 -9.79 -8.66 20.19
C GLN A 4 -8.33 -8.29 19.94
N ASN A 5 -7.50 -9.31 19.68
CA ASN A 5 -6.05 -9.19 19.46
C ASN A 5 -5.72 -7.94 18.66
N GLU A 6 -4.77 -7.11 19.10
CA GLU A 6 -4.37 -5.93 18.35
C GLU A 6 -3.64 -6.35 17.05
N PRO A 7 -3.96 -5.74 15.90
CA PRO A 7 -3.27 -6.05 14.66
C PRO A 7 -1.81 -5.58 14.68
N ILE A 8 -0.90 -6.44 14.25
CA ILE A 8 0.54 -6.13 14.20
C ILE A 8 0.94 -5.38 12.92
N SER A 9 0.11 -5.41 11.87
CA SER A 9 0.34 -4.69 10.61
C SER A 9 -0.97 -4.56 9.79
N TRP A 10 -0.88 -3.99 8.58
CA TRP A 10 -2.02 -3.80 7.68
C TRP A 10 -1.62 -3.99 6.21
N ALA A 11 -2.59 -4.37 5.38
CA ALA A 11 -2.46 -4.40 3.93
C ALA A 11 -3.52 -3.49 3.30
N TYR A 12 -3.10 -2.67 2.34
CA TYR A 12 -3.99 -1.78 1.58
C TYR A 12 -4.09 -2.23 0.13
N VAL A 13 -5.31 -2.29 -0.40
CA VAL A 13 -5.58 -2.53 -1.82
C VAL A 13 -6.54 -1.46 -2.30
N GLY A 14 -6.13 -0.67 -3.29
CA GLY A 14 -6.93 0.41 -3.86
C GLY A 14 -6.89 0.40 -5.39
N SER A 15 -7.87 1.08 -6.00
CA SER A 15 -7.90 1.30 -7.45
C SER A 15 -6.94 2.41 -7.91
N HIS A 16 -6.45 3.21 -6.97
CA HIS A 16 -5.67 4.39 -7.29
C HIS A 16 -4.20 4.08 -7.57
N SER A 17 -3.62 4.84 -8.50
CA SER A 17 -2.18 4.77 -8.79
C SER A 17 -1.37 5.57 -7.78
N PHE A 18 -0.05 5.36 -7.78
CA PHE A 18 0.86 6.07 -6.88
C PHE A 18 1.16 7.50 -7.38
N THR A 19 0.15 8.39 -7.35
CA THR A 19 0.26 9.78 -7.83
C THR A 19 -0.32 10.79 -6.82
N PRO A 20 0.22 12.03 -6.75
CA PRO A 20 -0.34 13.08 -5.89
C PRO A 20 -1.81 13.41 -6.20
N SER A 21 -2.20 13.33 -7.48
CA SER A 21 -3.59 13.56 -7.90
C SER A 21 -4.57 12.53 -7.33
N ALA A 22 -4.10 11.34 -6.98
CA ALA A 22 -4.93 10.27 -6.47
C ALA A 22 -4.85 10.12 -4.93
N GLN A 23 -3.75 10.53 -4.32
CA GLN A 23 -3.58 10.45 -2.86
C GLN A 23 -3.84 11.79 -2.14
N GLY A 24 -3.86 12.90 -2.89
CA GLY A 24 -3.81 14.24 -2.32
C GLY A 24 -2.41 14.61 -1.85
N THR A 25 -2.27 15.84 -1.35
CA THR A 25 -1.06 16.33 -0.70
C THR A 25 -1.43 16.94 0.65
N LEU A 26 -0.52 16.87 1.62
CA LEU A 26 -0.65 17.63 2.87
C LEU A 26 -0.43 19.11 2.53
N SER A 27 -1.50 19.83 2.19
CA SER A 27 -1.48 21.27 1.93
C SER A 27 -2.19 22.01 3.05
N SER A 28 -1.62 23.15 3.49
CA SER A 28 -2.22 24.02 4.51
C SER A 28 -3.39 24.87 3.99
N SER A 29 -3.73 24.77 2.71
CA SER A 29 -4.81 25.53 2.08
C SER A 29 -5.80 24.60 1.34
N GLY A 30 -7.00 24.45 1.93
CA GLY A 30 -8.19 23.86 1.30
C GLY A 30 -8.20 22.34 1.19
N CYS A 31 -9.25 21.71 1.75
CA CYS A 31 -9.51 20.28 1.58
C CYS A 31 -10.29 20.05 0.28
N ASN A 32 -9.61 19.56 -0.77
CA ASN A 32 -10.26 19.03 -1.97
C ASN A 32 -10.24 17.49 -1.86
N PRO A 33 -11.32 16.84 -1.38
CA PRO A 33 -11.32 15.41 -1.17
C PRO A 33 -11.19 14.69 -2.51
N VAL A 34 -10.16 13.86 -2.64
CA VAL A 34 -10.02 12.93 -3.77
C VAL A 34 -10.76 11.65 -3.40
N LEU A 35 -11.84 11.33 -4.12
CA LEU A 35 -12.60 10.10 -3.90
C LEU A 35 -11.93 8.93 -4.64
N ASN A 36 -11.21 8.09 -3.91
CA ASN A 36 -10.65 6.83 -4.42
C ASN A 36 -11.10 5.66 -3.55
N LEU A 37 -11.32 4.50 -4.19
CA LEU A 37 -11.80 3.30 -3.53
C LEU A 37 -10.62 2.40 -3.14
N GLY A 38 -10.69 1.85 -1.93
CA GLY A 38 -9.79 0.81 -1.47
C GLY A 38 -10.24 0.19 -0.17
N ILE A 39 -9.64 -0.95 0.16
CA ILE A 39 -9.91 -1.70 1.37
C ILE A 39 -8.61 -1.84 2.16
N LEU A 40 -8.68 -1.59 3.46
CA LEU A 40 -7.61 -1.80 4.40
C LEU A 40 -7.93 -3.04 5.25
N PHE A 41 -7.02 -4.00 5.25
CA PHE A 41 -7.14 -5.24 6.03
C PHE A 41 -6.12 -5.23 7.16
N PRO A 42 -6.53 -5.40 8.43
CA PRO A 42 -5.60 -5.65 9.52
C PRO A 42 -4.97 -7.04 9.36
N LEU A 43 -3.70 -7.16 9.73
CA LEU A 43 -2.93 -8.40 9.73
C LEU A 43 -2.44 -8.70 11.14
N TYR A 44 -2.61 -9.93 11.58
CA TYR A 44 -2.35 -10.36 12.96
C TYR A 44 -1.12 -11.28 13.09
N GLY A 45 -0.47 -11.62 11.97
CA GLY A 45 0.69 -12.50 11.98
C GLY A 45 1.49 -12.48 10.67
N GLU A 46 2.71 -13.00 10.74
CA GLU A 46 3.61 -13.08 9.59
C GLU A 46 3.04 -13.98 8.47
N GLU A 47 2.37 -15.08 8.83
CA GLU A 47 1.76 -16.00 7.86
C GLU A 47 0.62 -15.35 7.07
N GLU A 48 -0.18 -14.48 7.70
CA GLU A 48 -1.18 -13.68 6.98
C GLU A 48 -0.52 -12.69 6.03
N ALA A 49 0.56 -12.04 6.48
CA ALA A 49 1.32 -11.14 5.63
C ALA A 49 1.91 -11.86 4.40
N LYS A 50 2.42 -13.10 4.55
CA LYS A 50 2.90 -13.95 3.45
C LYS A 50 1.76 -14.34 2.51
N ARG A 51 0.59 -14.70 3.05
CA ARG A 51 -0.59 -15.10 2.27
C ARG A 51 -1.14 -13.96 1.40
N VAL A 52 -1.14 -12.73 1.91
CA VAL A 52 -1.65 -11.55 1.17
C VAL A 52 -0.61 -11.00 0.18
N ALA A 53 0.65 -11.43 0.25
CA ALA A 53 1.70 -11.00 -0.68
C ALA A 53 1.41 -11.48 -2.10
N ARG A 54 1.13 -10.55 -3.03
CA ARG A 54 0.98 -10.87 -4.46
C ARG A 54 2.33 -11.07 -5.19
N SER A 55 3.42 -10.58 -4.60
CA SER A 55 4.77 -10.64 -5.16
C SER A 55 5.72 -11.38 -4.22
N LYS A 56 6.78 -11.97 -4.78
CA LYS A 56 7.86 -12.59 -4.00
C LYS A 56 8.51 -11.53 -3.11
N ARG A 57 8.71 -11.88 -1.83
CA ARG A 57 9.41 -11.06 -0.85
C ARG A 57 10.76 -11.71 -0.48
N PRO A 58 11.80 -10.91 -0.20
CA PRO A 58 11.86 -9.46 -0.41
C PRO A 58 11.84 -9.12 -1.92
N PRO A 59 11.34 -7.94 -2.31
CA PRO A 59 11.46 -7.49 -3.70
C PRO A 59 12.94 -7.42 -4.09
N ARG A 60 13.26 -7.90 -5.30
CA ARG A 60 14.62 -7.78 -5.85
C ARG A 60 14.93 -6.30 -6.04
N LYS A 61 16.13 -5.86 -5.66
CA LYS A 61 16.62 -4.52 -6.01
C LYS A 61 16.85 -4.43 -7.52
N ASP A 62 16.54 -3.28 -8.09
CA ASP A 62 16.87 -2.98 -9.49
C ASP A 62 18.40 -2.99 -9.67
N ALA A 63 18.86 -3.66 -10.73
CA ALA A 63 20.24 -3.70 -11.16
C ALA A 63 20.56 -2.42 -11.94
N LEU A 64 21.46 -1.60 -11.37
CA LEU A 64 21.88 -0.34 -11.96
C LEU A 64 22.44 -0.54 -13.37
N GLY A 65 21.83 0.13 -14.36
CA GLY A 65 22.25 0.09 -15.76
C GLY A 65 21.59 -1.00 -16.61
N GLU A 66 21.01 -2.02 -16.00
CA GLU A 66 20.30 -3.11 -16.67
C GLU A 66 18.79 -2.90 -16.59
N ASP A 67 18.26 -2.84 -15.37
CA ASP A 67 16.84 -2.66 -15.13
C ASP A 67 16.45 -1.21 -15.42
N ARG A 68 15.32 -1.05 -16.13
CA ARG A 68 14.74 0.26 -16.40
C ARG A 68 13.26 0.22 -16.06
N PRO A 69 12.71 1.28 -15.44
CA PRO A 69 11.27 1.38 -15.26
C PRO A 69 10.61 1.38 -16.63
N TRP A 70 9.44 0.75 -16.73
CA TRP A 70 8.63 0.81 -17.93
C TRP A 70 8.13 2.24 -18.16
N VAL A 71 8.42 2.80 -19.34
CA VAL A 71 7.92 4.10 -19.79
C VAL A 71 7.18 3.85 -21.10
N ARG A 72 5.89 4.21 -21.15
CA ARG A 72 5.07 4.13 -22.36
C ARG A 72 5.18 5.40 -23.19
#